data_AF-D6WQX1-F1
#
_entry.id   AF-D6WQX1-F1
#
_cell.length_a   1.000
_cell.length_b   1.000
_cell.length_c   1.000
_cell.angle_alpha   90.00
_cell.angle_beta   90.00
_cell.angle_gamma   90.00
#
_symmetry.space_group_name_H-M   'P 1'
#
loop_
_entity.id
_entity.type
_entity.pdbx_description
1 polymer ?
#
loop_
_entity_poly.entity_id
_entity_poly.type
_entity_poly.pdbx_seq_one_letter_code
_entity_poly.pdbx_strand_id
1 'polypeptide(L)'
;MGEQVARIPKPQMRGLLHSQIKRNLILTGISCTIAGLYMKFVFGNSRKNAYAEFYKNYDINKEFHRIRRKGLFDSCDPLDDSE
;
A
#
# COMPACT_ATOMS: atom_id res chain seq x y z
N MET A 1 1.23 58.78 25.03
CA MET A 1 1.56 57.35 25.01
C MET A 1 2.08 57.03 23.61
N GLY A 2 3.39 57.19 23.38
CA GLY A 2 3.98 57.02 22.05
C GLY A 2 4.05 55.54 21.67
N GLU A 3 3.57 55.22 20.47
CA GLU A 3 3.59 53.89 19.89
C GLU A 3 5.04 53.43 19.69
N GLN A 4 5.46 52.41 20.45
CA GLN A 4 6.77 51.80 20.30
C GLN A 4 6.72 50.87 19.08
N VAL A 5 7.20 51.35 17.94
CA VAL A 5 7.39 50.49 16.75
C VAL A 5 8.49 49.49 17.08
N ALA A 6 8.11 48.23 17.27
CA ALA A 6 9.04 47.15 17.61
C ALA A 6 10.10 46.98 16.51
N ARG A 7 11.38 47.08 16.88
CA ARG A 7 12.51 46.93 15.96
C ARG A 7 12.72 45.45 15.64
N ILE A 8 12.61 45.08 14.37
CA ILE A 8 12.81 43.70 13.91
C ILE A 8 14.27 43.28 14.17
N PRO A 9 14.52 42.17 14.90
CA PRO A 9 15.87 41.67 15.12
C PRO A 9 16.47 41.14 13.81
N LYS A 10 17.80 41.25 13.65
CA LYS A 10 18.47 40.80 12.42
C LYS A 10 18.27 39.30 12.23
N PRO A 11 17.75 38.85 11.07
CA PRO A 11 17.59 37.43 10.78
C PRO A 11 18.95 36.76 10.53
N GLN A 12 18.98 35.43 10.50
CA GLN A 12 20.19 34.68 10.18
C GLN A 12 20.61 34.94 8.72
N MET A 13 21.76 35.61 8.52
CA MET A 13 22.25 36.00 7.18
C MET A 13 23.28 35.03 6.58
N ARG A 14 23.68 33.98 7.29
CA ARG A 14 24.72 33.02 6.84
C ARG A 14 24.30 31.58 7.13
N GLY A 15 24.73 30.65 6.28
CA GLY A 15 24.49 29.21 6.46
C GLY A 15 23.05 28.74 6.19
N LEU A 16 22.24 29.58 5.53
CA LEU A 16 20.85 29.29 5.17
C LEU A 16 20.72 27.98 4.38
N LEU A 17 21.59 27.79 3.37
CA LEU A 17 21.60 26.58 2.54
C LEU A 17 21.89 25.32 3.35
N HIS A 18 22.88 25.35 4.23
CA HIS A 18 23.25 24.20 5.06
C HIS A 18 22.11 23.82 6.03
N SER A 19 21.43 24.81 6.62
CA SER A 19 20.25 24.60 7.46
C SER A 19 19.12 23.93 6.67
N GLN A 20 18.87 24.41 5.44
CA GLN A 20 17.82 23.88 4.58
C GLN A 20 18.11 22.45 4.10
N ILE A 21 19.35 22.15 3.71
CA ILE A 21 19.76 20.78 3.33
C ILE A 21 19.55 19.81 4.49
N LYS A 22 19.99 20.19 5.70
CA LYS A 22 19.82 19.31 6.88
C LYS A 22 18.34 19.02 7.16
N ARG A 23 17.47 20.05 7.07
CA ARG A 23 16.03 19.87 7.25
C ARG A 23 15.41 18.98 6.18
N ASN A 24 15.75 19.23 4.91
CA ASN A 24 15.20 18.49 3.78
C ASN A 24 15.67 17.03 3.80
N LEU A 25 16.91 16.76 4.20
CA LEU A 25 17.43 15.40 4.31
C LEU A 25 16.63 14.56 5.32
N ILE A 26 16.32 15.13 6.49
CA ILE A 26 15.49 14.47 7.50
C ILE A 26 14.09 14.20 6.94
N LEU A 27 13.49 15.19 6.29
CA LEU A 27 12.16 15.06 5.70
C LEU A 27 12.12 13.96 4.62
N THR A 28 13.13 13.92 3.75
CA THR A 28 13.25 12.90 2.70
C THR A 28 13.44 11.50 3.28
N GLY A 29 14.20 11.35 4.36
CA GLY A 29 14.36 10.07 5.05
C GLY A 29 13.03 9.54 5.58
N ILE A 30 12.26 10.42 6.23
CA ILE A 30 10.92 10.09 6.73
C ILE A 30 9.98 9.72 5.59
N SER A 31 9.92 10.53 4.52
CA SER A 31 9.02 10.28 3.40
C SER A 31 9.34 8.97 2.68
N CYS A 32 10.62 8.66 2.50
CA CYS A 32 11.06 7.41 1.87
C CYS A 32 10.67 6.19 2.72
N THR A 33 10.84 6.29 4.03
CA THR A 33 10.46 5.21 4.96
C THR A 33 8.96 4.95 4.93
N ILE A 34 8.14 6.02 4.96
CA ILE A 34 6.69 5.91 4.86
C ILE A 34 6.28 5.29 3.54
N ALA A 35 6.86 5.72 2.41
CA ALA A 35 6.55 5.17 1.10
C ALA A 35 6.90 3.67 1.01
N GLY A 36 8.06 3.27 1.53
CA GLY A 36 8.48 1.86 1.57
C GLY A 36 7.56 0.99 2.43
N LEU A 37 7.17 1.47 3.61
CA LEU A 37 6.21 0.77 4.48
C LEU A 37 4.84 0.67 3.82
N TYR A 38 4.34 1.76 3.25
CA TYR A 38 3.08 1.79 2.51
C TYR A 38 3.06 0.71 1.42
N MET A 39 4.13 0.64 0.61
CA MET A 39 4.19 -0.33 -0.47
C MET A 39 4.18 -1.77 0.04
N LYS A 40 4.93 -2.06 1.13
CA LYS A 40 4.98 -3.38 1.75
C LYS A 40 3.63 -3.81 2.35
N PHE A 41 2.98 -2.92 3.11
CA PHE A 41 1.72 -3.26 3.77
C PHE A 41 0.56 -3.31 2.79
N VAL A 42 0.44 -2.33 1.90
CA VAL A 42 -0.69 -2.25 0.98
C VAL A 42 -0.57 -3.28 -0.13
N PHE A 43 0.59 -3.43 -0.78
CA PHE A 43 0.70 -4.38 -1.90
C PHE A 43 1.16 -5.75 -1.44
N GLY A 44 2.22 -5.80 -0.63
CA GLY A 44 2.82 -7.07 -0.20
C GLY A 44 1.89 -7.89 0.69
N ASN A 45 1.44 -7.29 1.80
CA ASN A 45 0.63 -8.03 2.77
C ASN A 45 -0.82 -8.22 2.32
N SER A 46 -1.44 -7.24 1.65
CA SER A 46 -2.81 -7.40 1.14
C SER A 46 -2.92 -8.59 0.18
N ARG A 47 -1.99 -8.71 -0.78
CA ARG A 47 -1.98 -9.86 -1.70
C ARG A 47 -1.88 -11.17 -0.94
N LYS A 48 -0.88 -11.30 -0.05
CA LYS A 48 -0.67 -12.53 0.73
C LYS A 48 -1.91 -12.90 1.54
N ASN A 49 -2.56 -11.91 2.16
CA ASN A 49 -3.75 -12.13 2.95
C ASN A 49 -4.94 -12.56 2.08
N ALA A 50 -5.14 -11.94 0.92
CA ALA A 50 -6.21 -12.31 -0.01
C ALA A 50 -6.07 -13.76 -0.50
N TYR A 51 -4.86 -14.20 -0.85
CA TYR A 51 -4.61 -15.60 -1.20
C TYR A 51 -4.84 -16.54 -0.01
N ALA A 52 -4.37 -16.18 1.18
CA ALA A 52 -4.58 -17.00 2.38
C ALA A 52 -6.06 -17.14 2.73
N GLU A 53 -6.83 -16.05 2.61
CA GLU A 53 -8.27 -16.04 2.85
C GLU A 53 -9.04 -16.87 1.83
N PHE A 54 -8.65 -16.78 0.55
CA PHE A 54 -9.24 -17.59 -0.52
C PHE A 54 -9.08 -19.09 -0.21
N TYR A 55 -7.85 -19.55 0.07
CA TYR A 55 -7.58 -20.96 0.30
C TYR A 55 -8.06 -21.49 1.67
N LYS A 56 -8.41 -20.62 2.62
CA LYS A 56 -8.84 -21.04 3.95
C LYS A 56 -10.11 -21.92 3.94
N ASN A 57 -11.04 -21.60 3.05
CA ASN A 57 -12.33 -22.30 2.93
C ASN A 57 -12.58 -22.80 1.50
N TYR A 58 -11.52 -22.93 0.68
CA TYR A 58 -11.67 -23.31 -0.71
C TYR A 58 -11.89 -24.82 -0.85
N ASP A 59 -13.05 -25.20 -1.36
CA ASP A 59 -13.37 -26.57 -1.75
C ASP A 59 -13.23 -26.73 -3.26
N ILE A 60 -12.21 -27.50 -3.66
CA ILE A 60 -11.86 -27.74 -5.07
C ILE A 60 -12.99 -28.44 -5.82
N ASN A 61 -13.65 -29.43 -5.18
CA ASN A 61 -14.67 -30.23 -5.86
C ASN A 61 -15.91 -29.38 -6.15
N LYS A 62 -16.35 -28.60 -5.16
CA LYS A 62 -17.48 -27.67 -5.33
C LYS A 62 -17.25 -26.68 -6.47
N GLU A 63 -16.06 -26.10 -6.54
CA GLU A 63 -15.71 -25.13 -7.57
C GLU A 63 -15.53 -25.79 -8.94
N PHE A 64 -14.97 -27.00 -8.97
CA PHE A 64 -14.91 -27.83 -10.18
C PHE A 64 -16.30 -28.12 -10.74
N HIS A 65 -17.24 -28.62 -9.93
CA HIS A 65 -18.61 -28.88 -10.39
C HIS A 65 -19.32 -27.59 -10.84
N ARG A 66 -19.07 -26.45 -10.17
CA ARG A 66 -19.58 -25.14 -10.60
C ARG A 66 -19.09 -24.76 -12.00
N ILE A 67 -17.83 -25.03 -12.31
CA ILE A 67 -17.24 -24.71 -13.63
C ILE A 67 -17.64 -25.75 -14.68
N ARG A 68 -17.69 -27.04 -14.31
CA ARG A 68 -18.13 -28.13 -15.18
C ARG A 68 -19.55 -27.92 -15.66
N ARG A 69 -20.47 -27.57 -14.76
CA ARG A 69 -21.88 -27.25 -15.10
C ARG A 69 -22.03 -26.06 -16.05
N LYS A 70 -21.02 -25.18 -16.14
CA LYS A 70 -20.99 -24.09 -17.12
C LYS A 70 -20.53 -24.53 -18.50
N GLY A 71 -20.16 -25.80 -18.69
CA GLY A 71 -19.71 -26.36 -19.97
C GLY A 71 -18.35 -25.83 -20.43
N LEU A 72 -17.49 -25.39 -19.50
CA LEU A 72 -16.16 -24.86 -19.86
C LEU A 72 -15.13 -25.97 -20.15
N PHE A 73 -15.32 -27.15 -19.55
CA PHE A 73 -14.41 -28.27 -19.75
C PHE A 73 -14.79 -29.07 -20.98
N ASP A 74 -13.81 -29.33 -21.84
CA ASP A 74 -13.93 -30.25 -22.98
C ASP A 74 -13.80 -31.72 -22.55
N SER A 75 -13.05 -31.96 -21.47
CA SER A 75 -12.78 -33.30 -20.93
C SER A 75 -13.89 -33.87 -20.04
N CYS A 76 -14.88 -33.06 -19.66
CA CYS A 76 -15.89 -33.47 -18.67
C CYS A 76 -17.27 -32.99 -19.12
N ASP A 77 -18.25 -33.89 -19.16
CA ASP A 77 -19.60 -33.56 -19.56
C ASP A 77 -20.30 -32.67 -18.49
N PRO A 78 -20.91 -31.54 -18.87
CA PRO A 78 -21.66 -30.68 -17.95
C PRO A 78 -22.87 -31.35 -17.27
N LEU A 79 -23.46 -32.41 -17.86
CA LEU A 79 -24.70 -33.05 -17.40
C LEU A 79 -24.47 -34.34 -16.61
N ASP A 80 -23.23 -34.83 -16.52
CA ASP A 80 -22.93 -36.11 -15.88
C ASP A 80 -22.81 -35.96 -14.35
N ASP A 81 -23.94 -35.87 -13.65
CA ASP A 81 -24.00 -35.82 -12.17
C ASP A 81 -23.62 -37.16 -11.49
N SER A 82 -23.04 -38.12 -12.20
CA SER A 82 -22.48 -39.32 -11.57
C SER A 82 -21.21 -38.98 -10.78
N GLU A 83 -21.27 -39.20 -9.46
CA GLU A 83 -20.10 -39.34 -8.58
C GLU A 83 -19.53 -40.76 -8.68
#